data_AF-A0A2K0T762-F1
#
_entry.id   AF-A0A2K0T762-F1
#
_cell.length_a   1.000
_cell.length_b   1.000
_cell.length_c   1.000
_cell.angle_alpha   90.00
_cell.angle_beta   90.00
_cell.angle_gamma   90.00
#
_symmetry.space_group_name_H-M   'P 1'
#
loop_
_entity.id
_entity.type
_entity.pdbx_description
1 polymer ?
#
loop_
_entity_poly.entity_id
_entity_poly.type
_entity_poly.pdbx_seq_one_letter_code
_entity_poly.pdbx_strand_id
1 'polypeptide(L)'
;MRVSFTLLDDDTFGKDQANLINWDDFKEFRLANYIINCMLEYDGADDLRLDRKSLKRTHTLYLTMSNERELKVENWTSDESALSRAKLGLSSPVSYIDWKVTAPEMIFDWKLHAETWKYKSVPKDLLKLLETLRLRDGCDEDETNFLQPSEVVVTKDPKYWNYDIYRTRLKTSFIAEFQDTPYVLEISINQEWEGLKTRAPESKINWQMEFYGKHWDSAMNQVSPVDQRKDFGEGLKNIWVGSDPDLEKRFGNFLEVFLKVQHQVNSLQDDEADDEADDEADDEAEDEAEDEAEDEAEDKAEDKAEDQQTE
;
A
#
# COMPACT_ATOMS: atom_id res chain seq x y z
N MET A 1 15.38 -5.06 -13.02
CA MET A 1 14.77 -6.10 -12.16
C MET A 1 14.54 -5.42 -10.84
N ARG A 2 13.32 -5.49 -10.29
CA ARG A 2 12.96 -4.85 -9.01
C ARG A 2 12.86 -5.96 -7.97
N VAL A 3 13.34 -5.71 -6.77
CA VAL A 3 13.24 -6.63 -5.63
C VAL A 3 12.47 -5.90 -4.53
N SER A 4 11.45 -6.53 -3.98
CA SER A 4 10.69 -6.01 -2.84
C SER A 4 10.45 -7.12 -1.83
N PHE A 5 10.47 -6.76 -0.54
CA PHE A 5 9.87 -7.55 0.52
C PHE A 5 8.45 -7.06 0.75
N THR A 6 7.45 -7.87 0.42
CA THR A 6 6.04 -7.46 0.51
C THR A 6 5.36 -8.10 1.71
N LEU A 7 4.66 -7.28 2.50
CA LEU A 7 3.65 -7.70 3.47
C LEU A 7 2.35 -7.98 2.70
N LEU A 8 1.91 -9.23 2.70
CA LEU A 8 0.69 -9.65 2.00
C LEU A 8 -0.40 -9.93 3.03
N ASP A 9 -1.51 -9.19 2.93
CA ASP A 9 -2.80 -9.70 3.37
C ASP A 9 -3.30 -10.65 2.25
N ASP A 10 -3.32 -11.95 2.53
CA ASP A 10 -3.66 -13.01 1.55
C ASP A 10 -5.18 -13.05 1.25
N ASP A 11 -5.98 -12.26 1.97
CA ASP A 11 -7.41 -12.13 1.70
C ASP A 11 -7.66 -11.18 0.53
N THR A 12 -7.76 -11.78 -0.65
CA THR A 12 -8.41 -11.15 -1.80
C THR A 12 -9.90 -11.03 -1.49
N PHE A 13 -10.32 -9.99 -0.77
CA PHE A 13 -11.70 -9.85 -0.30
C PHE A 13 -12.72 -9.89 -1.45
N GLY A 14 -13.84 -10.54 -1.13
CA GLY A 14 -14.96 -10.82 -2.01
C GLY A 14 -15.65 -9.56 -2.53
N LYS A 15 -16.46 -9.75 -3.58
CA LYS A 15 -16.99 -8.73 -4.50
C LYS A 15 -17.86 -7.60 -3.92
N ASP A 16 -18.02 -7.47 -2.61
CA ASP A 16 -19.18 -6.75 -2.05
C ASP A 16 -18.86 -5.55 -1.12
N GLN A 17 -17.60 -5.11 -0.99
CA GLN A 17 -17.27 -3.94 -0.13
C GLN A 17 -16.99 -2.62 -0.87
N ALA A 18 -17.22 -2.59 -2.18
CA ALA A 18 -16.83 -1.46 -3.03
C ALA A 18 -17.82 -0.25 -2.98
N ASN A 19 -18.58 -0.12 -1.88
CA ASN A 19 -19.61 0.90 -1.70
C ASN A 19 -19.27 1.95 -0.63
N LEU A 20 -18.03 2.04 -0.20
CA LEU A 20 -17.64 3.03 0.80
C LEU A 20 -17.42 4.39 0.13
N ILE A 21 -18.48 5.20 0.16
CA ILE A 21 -18.43 6.65 -0.04
C ILE A 21 -17.57 7.31 1.06
N ASN A 22 -17.23 6.57 2.13
CA ASN A 22 -16.38 6.96 3.24
C ASN A 22 -15.20 6.00 3.42
N TRP A 23 -13.99 6.41 3.02
CA TRP A 23 -12.78 5.58 3.14
C TRP A 23 -12.36 5.33 4.59
N ASP A 24 -12.85 6.14 5.52
CA ASP A 24 -12.59 6.02 6.96
C ASP A 24 -13.25 4.78 7.59
N ASP A 25 -14.18 4.14 6.89
CA ASP A 25 -14.81 2.89 7.31
C ASP A 25 -13.99 1.64 6.88
N PHE A 26 -12.91 1.83 6.11
CA PHE A 26 -12.04 0.74 5.66
C PHE A 26 -10.88 0.54 6.65
N LYS A 27 -11.03 -0.43 7.55
CA LYS A 27 -10.11 -0.72 8.66
C LYS A 27 -8.65 -0.84 8.20
N GLU A 28 -8.39 -1.50 7.09
CA GLU A 28 -7.04 -1.70 6.56
C GLU A 28 -6.41 -0.40 6.05
N PHE A 29 -7.22 0.57 5.60
CA PHE A 29 -6.76 1.90 5.24
C PHE A 29 -6.40 2.73 6.47
N ARG A 30 -7.22 2.67 7.52
CA ARG A 30 -6.93 3.32 8.81
C ARG A 30 -5.61 2.80 9.37
N LEU A 31 -5.47 1.48 9.46
CA LEU A 31 -4.24 0.83 9.92
C LEU A 31 -3.02 1.24 9.10
N ALA A 32 -3.12 1.22 7.76
CA ALA A 32 -1.98 1.59 6.91
C ALA A 32 -1.56 3.05 7.11
N ASN A 33 -2.51 3.98 7.28
CA ASN A 33 -2.22 5.37 7.61
C ASN A 33 -1.71 5.55 9.06
N TYR A 34 -2.26 4.81 10.01
CA TYR A 34 -1.82 4.80 11.41
C TYR A 34 -0.36 4.37 11.52
N ILE A 35 0.02 3.26 10.88
CA ILE A 35 1.42 2.79 10.80
C ILE A 35 2.33 3.89 10.25
N ILE A 36 1.91 4.57 9.18
CA ILE A 36 2.71 5.67 8.60
C ILE A 36 2.94 6.79 9.61
N ASN A 37 1.87 7.27 10.24
CA ASN A 37 1.94 8.36 11.22
C ASN A 37 2.85 7.98 12.39
N CYS A 38 2.64 6.80 12.97
CA CYS A 38 3.45 6.30 14.08
C CYS A 38 4.93 6.16 13.70
N MET A 39 5.26 5.60 12.53
CA MET A 39 6.65 5.48 12.08
C MET A 39 7.34 6.82 11.75
N LEU A 40 6.57 7.88 11.46
CA LEU A 40 7.08 9.24 11.26
C LEU A 40 7.29 10.00 12.57
N GLU A 41 6.55 9.63 13.62
CA GLU A 41 6.55 10.26 14.94
C GLU A 41 7.44 9.56 15.95
N TYR A 42 7.71 8.26 15.74
CA TYR A 42 8.49 7.41 16.64
C TYR A 42 9.80 8.06 17.11
N ASP A 43 9.94 8.19 18.43
CA ASP A 43 11.09 8.80 19.12
C ASP A 43 11.75 7.87 20.15
N GLY A 44 11.37 6.58 20.15
CA GLY A 44 11.98 5.52 20.95
C GLY A 44 13.49 5.37 20.73
N ALA A 45 14.22 5.07 21.80
CA ALA A 45 15.65 4.82 21.75
C ALA A 45 15.91 3.42 21.15
N ASP A 46 16.64 3.37 20.03
CA ASP A 46 17.02 2.18 19.23
C ASP A 46 16.04 1.71 18.13
N ASP A 47 14.96 2.47 17.91
CA ASP A 47 13.92 2.15 16.94
C ASP A 47 14.15 2.75 15.54
N LEU A 48 13.54 2.09 14.54
CA LEU A 48 13.63 2.53 13.16
C LEU A 48 12.68 3.70 12.92
N ARG A 49 13.25 4.84 12.51
CA ARG A 49 12.49 6.05 12.25
C ARG A 49 12.51 6.41 10.78
N LEU A 50 11.37 6.81 10.23
CA LEU A 50 11.29 7.35 8.88
C LEU A 50 11.82 8.79 8.81
N ASP A 51 12.59 9.11 7.77
CA ASP A 51 13.04 10.46 7.48
C ASP A 51 11.92 11.28 6.83
N ARG A 52 11.32 12.19 7.59
CA ARG A 52 10.30 13.14 7.10
C ARG A 52 10.77 13.96 5.90
N LYS A 53 12.07 14.17 5.69
CA LYS A 53 12.59 14.91 4.52
C LYS A 53 12.61 14.08 3.24
N SER A 54 12.63 12.76 3.38
CA SER A 54 12.62 11.82 2.25
C SER A 54 11.20 11.49 1.76
N LEU A 55 10.20 11.94 2.51
CA LEU A 55 8.78 11.64 2.34
C LEU A 55 8.27 12.00 0.95
N LYS A 56 7.67 11.01 0.27
CA LYS A 56 7.08 11.20 -1.05
C LYS A 56 5.80 10.40 -1.18
N ARG A 57 4.78 11.04 -1.75
CA ARG A 57 3.60 10.37 -2.27
C ARG A 57 3.71 10.27 -3.79
N THR A 58 3.49 9.08 -4.32
CA THR A 58 3.66 8.81 -5.75
C THR A 58 2.51 7.96 -6.26
N HIS A 59 2.22 8.10 -7.55
CA HIS A 59 1.18 7.35 -8.22
C HIS A 59 1.80 6.53 -9.34
N THR A 60 1.42 5.27 -9.48
CA THR A 60 1.82 4.44 -10.62
C THR A 60 0.58 3.90 -11.31
N LEU A 61 0.41 4.29 -12.58
CA LEU A 61 -0.68 3.79 -13.41
C LEU A 61 -0.24 2.55 -14.17
N TYR A 62 -1.10 1.54 -14.18
CA TYR A 62 -0.95 0.32 -14.94
C TYR A 62 -2.17 0.14 -15.84
N LEU A 63 -1.96 -0.04 -17.14
CA LEU A 63 -2.99 -0.47 -18.08
C LEU A 63 -2.58 -1.82 -18.64
N THR A 64 -3.35 -2.86 -18.33
CA THR A 64 -3.08 -4.20 -18.84
C THR A 64 -3.94 -4.50 -20.07
N MET A 65 -3.28 -4.90 -21.15
CA MET A 65 -3.92 -5.20 -22.44
C MET A 65 -4.29 -6.67 -22.57
N SER A 66 -5.22 -7.02 -23.46
CA SER A 66 -5.70 -8.41 -23.65
C SER A 66 -4.61 -9.43 -24.02
N ASN A 67 -3.43 -8.96 -24.44
CA ASN A 67 -2.25 -9.80 -24.71
C ASN A 67 -1.28 -9.89 -23.51
N GLU A 68 -1.76 -9.58 -22.32
CA GLU A 68 -1.06 -9.59 -21.02
C GLU A 68 0.08 -8.56 -20.88
N ARG A 69 0.36 -7.77 -21.92
CA ARG A 69 1.31 -6.67 -21.78
C ARG A 69 0.74 -5.60 -20.87
N GLU A 70 1.63 -4.93 -20.17
CA GLU A 70 1.30 -3.86 -19.25
C GLU A 70 2.00 -2.58 -19.69
N LEU A 71 1.21 -1.51 -19.83
CA LEU A 71 1.71 -0.15 -19.88
C LEU A 71 1.80 0.37 -18.45
N LYS A 72 3.02 0.60 -17.98
CA LYS A 72 3.33 1.15 -16.66
C LYS A 72 3.77 2.60 -16.80
N VAL A 73 3.20 3.50 -16.01
CA VAL A 73 3.63 4.90 -15.89
C VAL A 73 3.97 5.18 -14.44
N GLU A 74 5.27 5.19 -14.13
CA GLU A 74 5.79 5.44 -12.79
C GLU A 74 5.79 6.93 -12.46
N ASN A 75 5.51 7.26 -11.20
CA ASN A 75 5.38 8.64 -10.73
C ASN A 75 4.41 9.45 -11.61
N TRP A 76 3.32 8.81 -12.04
CA TRP A 76 2.34 9.37 -12.95
C TRP A 76 1.80 10.68 -12.42
N THR A 77 1.84 11.67 -13.30
CA THR A 77 1.28 13.00 -13.08
C THR A 77 0.41 13.28 -14.30
N SER A 78 -0.62 14.10 -14.12
CA SER A 78 -1.55 14.47 -15.19
C SER A 78 -0.92 15.34 -16.30
N ASP A 79 0.39 15.56 -16.30
CA ASP A 79 1.09 16.39 -17.26
C ASP A 79 1.80 15.57 -18.37
N GLU A 80 2.29 16.27 -19.40
CA GLU A 80 2.98 15.65 -20.53
C GLU A 80 4.31 15.00 -20.15
N SER A 81 4.93 15.40 -19.03
CA SER A 81 6.19 14.80 -18.57
C SER A 81 6.02 13.32 -18.23
N ALA A 82 4.83 12.92 -17.80
CA ALA A 82 4.55 11.53 -17.45
C ALA A 82 4.57 10.60 -18.66
N LEU A 83 4.30 11.11 -19.88
CA LEU A 83 4.36 10.31 -21.11
C LEU A 83 5.76 9.76 -21.38
N SER A 84 6.79 10.53 -21.01
CA SER A 84 8.20 10.10 -21.15
C SER A 84 8.58 8.95 -20.20
N ARG A 85 7.81 8.77 -19.13
CA ARG A 85 8.01 7.74 -18.10
C ARG A 85 7.20 6.47 -18.38
N ALA A 86 6.37 6.49 -19.43
CA ALA A 86 5.59 5.35 -19.86
C ALA A 86 6.51 4.22 -20.38
N LYS A 87 6.29 3.02 -19.87
CA LYS A 87 7.03 1.81 -20.22
C LYS A 87 6.03 0.73 -20.61
N LEU A 88 6.21 0.14 -21.79
CA LEU A 88 5.41 -1.00 -22.23
C LEU A 88 6.23 -2.26 -22.04
N GLY A 89 5.69 -3.28 -21.38
CA GLY A 89 6.42 -4.51 -21.18
C GLY A 89 5.54 -5.68 -20.79
N LEU A 90 6.23 -6.77 -20.48
CA LEU A 90 5.69 -7.91 -19.76
C LEU A 90 6.58 -8.10 -18.55
N SER A 91 6.00 -8.12 -17.36
CA SER A 91 6.70 -8.55 -16.16
C SER A 91 6.78 -10.07 -16.16
N SER A 92 7.90 -10.60 -15.68
CA SER A 92 8.07 -12.03 -15.48
C SER A 92 8.76 -12.23 -14.15
N PRO A 93 8.16 -13.02 -13.23
CA PRO A 93 8.77 -13.31 -11.94
C PRO A 93 10.11 -14.04 -12.15
N VAL A 94 11.04 -13.78 -11.26
CA VAL A 94 12.37 -14.39 -11.28
C VAL A 94 12.35 -15.52 -10.28
N SER A 95 12.08 -16.73 -10.77
CA SER A 95 11.75 -17.90 -9.93
C SER A 95 12.79 -18.28 -8.87
N TYR A 96 14.04 -17.84 -8.98
CA TYR A 96 15.08 -18.12 -7.98
C TYR A 96 15.22 -17.02 -6.90
N ILE A 97 14.54 -15.88 -7.06
CA ILE A 97 14.39 -14.80 -6.06
C ILE A 97 12.88 -14.54 -5.92
N ASP A 98 12.14 -15.61 -5.64
CA ASP A 98 10.71 -15.54 -5.30
C ASP A 98 10.51 -16.46 -4.09
N TRP A 99 10.77 -15.92 -2.90
CA TRP A 99 10.69 -16.65 -1.65
C TRP A 99 9.48 -16.14 -0.88
N LYS A 100 8.54 -17.03 -0.57
CA LYS A 100 7.48 -16.76 0.42
C LYS A 100 7.93 -17.38 1.74
N VAL A 101 8.05 -16.57 2.77
CA VAL A 101 8.26 -17.01 4.14
C VAL A 101 6.92 -16.88 4.84
N THR A 102 6.26 -18.03 5.02
CA THR A 102 5.06 -18.09 5.85
C THR A 102 5.48 -18.05 7.30
N ALA A 103 4.86 -17.17 8.07
CA ALA A 103 5.18 -16.96 9.47
C ALA A 103 3.94 -17.20 10.32
N PRO A 104 3.65 -18.46 10.71
CA PRO A 104 2.37 -18.83 11.33
C PRO A 104 2.07 -18.16 12.67
N GLU A 105 3.11 -17.75 13.38
CA GLU A 105 3.04 -17.06 14.68
C GLU A 105 3.04 -15.53 14.52
N MET A 106 3.00 -15.04 13.28
CA MET A 106 3.03 -13.62 12.94
C MET A 106 1.78 -13.31 12.12
N ILE A 107 1.28 -12.08 12.26
CA ILE A 107 0.03 -11.66 11.60
C ILE A 107 0.19 -11.61 10.08
N PHE A 108 1.41 -11.32 9.60
CA PHE A 108 1.69 -11.14 8.18
C PHE A 108 2.67 -12.15 7.61
N ASP A 109 2.33 -12.65 6.43
CA ASP A 109 3.22 -13.42 5.56
C ASP A 109 4.17 -12.49 4.78
N TRP A 110 5.40 -12.97 4.55
CA TRP A 110 6.42 -12.18 3.88
C TRP A 110 6.82 -12.78 2.56
N LYS A 111 7.01 -11.93 1.56
CA LYS A 111 7.48 -12.36 0.24
C LYS A 111 8.67 -11.54 -0.23
N LEU A 112 9.82 -12.18 -0.36
CA LEU A 112 10.92 -11.66 -1.18
C LEU A 112 10.59 -11.95 -2.64
N HIS A 113 10.23 -10.91 -3.37
CA HIS A 113 9.86 -11.01 -4.77
C HIS A 113 10.84 -10.26 -5.66
N ALA A 114 11.25 -10.88 -6.76
CA ALA A 114 11.96 -10.20 -7.83
C ALA A 114 11.25 -10.37 -9.17
N GLU A 115 11.13 -9.27 -9.92
CA GLU A 115 10.55 -9.27 -11.25
C GLU A 115 11.49 -8.69 -12.30
N THR A 116 11.46 -9.29 -13.49
CA THR A 116 12.13 -8.75 -14.69
C THR A 116 11.13 -8.19 -15.67
N TRP A 117 11.46 -7.02 -16.19
CA TRP A 117 10.67 -6.37 -17.21
C TRP A 117 11.38 -6.44 -18.55
N LYS A 118 10.68 -6.98 -19.55
CA LYS A 118 11.11 -6.95 -20.96
C LYS A 118 10.47 -5.77 -21.66
N TYR A 119 11.05 -4.58 -21.47
CA TYR A 119 10.50 -3.35 -22.02
C TYR A 119 10.58 -3.31 -23.56
N LYS A 120 9.58 -2.66 -24.15
CA LYS A 120 9.46 -2.34 -25.57
C LYS A 120 9.14 -0.86 -25.72
N SER A 121 9.36 -0.34 -26.93
CA SER A 121 8.92 1.00 -27.29
C SER A 121 7.41 1.14 -27.11
N VAL A 122 6.97 2.22 -26.48
CA VAL A 122 5.54 2.55 -26.33
C VAL A 122 4.98 3.05 -27.67
N PRO A 123 3.96 2.39 -28.26
CA PRO A 123 3.29 2.89 -29.46
C PRO A 123 2.66 4.27 -29.25
N LYS A 124 2.68 5.11 -30.29
CA LYS A 124 2.13 6.47 -30.25
C LYS A 124 0.65 6.51 -29.85
N ASP A 125 -0.12 5.51 -30.23
CA ASP A 125 -1.55 5.49 -29.90
C ASP A 125 -1.83 5.19 -28.42
N LEU A 126 -0.91 4.50 -27.72
CA LEU A 126 -0.96 4.38 -26.26
C LEU A 126 -0.60 5.70 -25.57
N LEU A 127 0.33 6.46 -26.13
CA LEU A 127 0.64 7.80 -25.60
C LEU A 127 -0.58 8.73 -25.72
N LYS A 128 -1.28 8.70 -26.86
CA LYS A 128 -2.55 9.42 -27.04
C LYS A 128 -3.64 8.95 -26.07
N LEU A 129 -3.68 7.66 -25.73
CA LEU A 129 -4.59 7.16 -24.70
C LEU A 129 -4.26 7.79 -23.33
N LEU A 130 -2.98 7.82 -22.94
CA LEU A 130 -2.55 8.43 -21.68
C LEU A 130 -2.92 9.92 -21.59
N GLU A 131 -2.91 10.65 -22.71
CA GLU A 131 -3.38 12.05 -22.77
C GLU A 131 -4.87 12.21 -22.43
N THR A 132 -5.68 11.15 -22.54
CA THR A 132 -7.10 11.16 -22.16
C THR A 132 -7.33 10.84 -20.68
N LEU A 133 -6.31 10.32 -19.98
CA LEU A 133 -6.38 9.97 -18.57
C LEU A 133 -5.83 11.11 -17.72
N ARG A 134 -6.50 11.37 -16.59
CA ARG A 134 -6.07 12.32 -15.57
C ARG A 134 -6.11 11.67 -14.22
N LEU A 135 -5.06 11.90 -13.45
CA LEU A 135 -5.07 11.69 -12.01
C LEU A 135 -5.84 12.85 -11.38
N ARG A 136 -6.88 12.52 -10.61
CA ARG A 136 -7.45 13.41 -9.60
C ARG A 136 -6.88 12.96 -8.28
N ASP A 137 -6.07 13.83 -7.68
CA ASP A 137 -5.50 13.55 -6.38
C ASP A 137 -6.61 13.57 -5.32
N GLY A 138 -6.61 12.58 -4.45
CA GLY A 138 -7.55 12.47 -3.33
C GLY A 138 -7.14 13.28 -2.09
N CYS A 139 -5.87 13.71 -1.97
CA CYS A 139 -5.44 14.49 -0.80
C CYS A 139 -5.91 15.95 -0.89
N ASP A 140 -6.61 16.40 0.15
CA ASP A 140 -6.71 17.82 0.49
C ASP A 140 -5.43 18.27 1.23
N GLU A 141 -5.06 19.55 1.10
CA GLU A 141 -3.72 20.08 1.46
C GLU A 141 -3.37 19.99 2.97
N ASP A 142 -4.26 19.50 3.83
CA ASP A 142 -4.16 19.60 5.29
C ASP A 142 -4.16 18.28 6.08
N GLU A 143 -4.05 17.09 5.46
CA GLU A 143 -4.28 15.83 6.19
C GLU A 143 -3.05 14.92 6.38
N THR A 144 -2.99 14.32 7.57
CA THR A 144 -2.18 13.15 7.99
C THR A 144 -2.56 11.86 7.24
N ASN A 145 -3.41 11.95 6.22
CA ASN A 145 -3.94 10.86 5.43
C ASN A 145 -3.11 10.66 4.15
N PHE A 146 -1.94 10.04 4.32
CA PHE A 146 -0.97 9.86 3.24
C PHE A 146 -1.41 8.90 2.14
N LEU A 147 -2.36 8.03 2.41
CA LEU A 147 -2.81 7.02 1.45
C LEU A 147 -4.16 7.32 0.82
N GLN A 148 -4.77 8.49 1.11
CA GLN A 148 -6.07 8.88 0.58
C GLN A 148 -6.20 8.51 -0.91
N PRO A 149 -7.18 7.69 -1.29
CA PRO A 149 -7.19 7.11 -2.63
C PRO A 149 -7.41 8.16 -3.71
N SER A 150 -6.55 8.12 -4.73
CA SER A 150 -6.66 8.99 -5.89
C SER A 150 -7.52 8.33 -6.97
N GLU A 151 -8.05 9.13 -7.88
CA GLU A 151 -8.92 8.62 -8.95
C GLU A 151 -8.25 8.73 -10.32
N VAL A 152 -8.46 7.72 -11.14
CA VAL A 152 -8.21 7.81 -12.58
C VAL A 152 -9.47 8.35 -13.26
N VAL A 153 -9.37 9.52 -13.89
CA VAL A 153 -10.47 10.16 -14.60
C VAL A 153 -10.22 10.10 -16.11
N VAL A 154 -11.16 9.48 -16.82
CA VAL A 154 -11.20 9.50 -18.29
C VAL A 154 -11.84 10.82 -18.73
N THR A 155 -11.05 11.71 -19.33
CA THR A 155 -11.51 13.06 -19.72
C THR A 155 -12.11 13.14 -21.11
N LYS A 156 -11.78 12.19 -21.98
CA LYS A 156 -12.28 12.07 -23.35
C LYS A 156 -12.58 10.62 -23.63
N ASP A 157 -13.67 10.37 -24.34
CA ASP A 157 -14.06 9.02 -24.74
C ASP A 157 -12.90 8.31 -25.48
N PRO A 158 -12.34 7.22 -24.92
CA PRO A 158 -11.24 6.49 -25.52
C PRO A 158 -11.80 5.59 -26.63
N LYS A 159 -12.13 6.21 -27.77
CA LYS A 159 -12.93 5.65 -28.90
C LYS A 159 -12.62 4.21 -29.35
N TYR A 160 -11.46 3.64 -29.02
CA TYR A 160 -11.05 2.29 -29.44
C TYR A 160 -10.34 1.45 -28.36
N TRP A 161 -10.05 1.98 -27.18
CA TRP A 161 -9.20 1.28 -26.19
C TRP A 161 -9.97 0.51 -25.13
N ASN A 162 -11.26 0.81 -24.94
CA ASN A 162 -12.04 0.19 -23.87
C ASN A 162 -12.21 -1.33 -24.03
N TYR A 163 -11.99 -1.86 -25.24
CA TYR A 163 -12.01 -3.30 -25.54
C TYR A 163 -10.63 -3.95 -25.52
N ASP A 164 -9.56 -3.16 -25.67
CA ASP A 164 -8.17 -3.63 -25.71
C ASP A 164 -7.49 -3.60 -24.33
N ILE A 165 -7.93 -2.69 -23.47
CA ILE A 165 -7.54 -2.62 -22.05
C ILE A 165 -8.53 -3.48 -21.26
N TYR A 166 -8.07 -4.58 -20.71
CA TYR A 166 -8.92 -5.44 -19.87
C TYR A 166 -8.89 -4.99 -18.41
N ARG A 167 -7.83 -4.31 -17.99
CA ARG A 167 -7.65 -3.89 -16.59
C ARG A 167 -6.91 -2.58 -16.48
N THR A 168 -7.41 -1.73 -15.59
CA THR A 168 -6.70 -0.53 -15.11
C THR A 168 -6.36 -0.73 -13.65
N ARG A 169 -5.13 -0.41 -13.25
CA ARG A 169 -4.73 -0.40 -11.84
C ARG A 169 -4.00 0.89 -11.52
N LEU A 170 -4.38 1.52 -10.41
CA LEU A 170 -3.68 2.68 -9.84
C LEU A 170 -3.07 2.27 -8.52
N LYS A 171 -1.74 2.42 -8.40
CA LYS A 171 -1.02 2.27 -7.14
C LYS A 171 -0.73 3.66 -6.58
N THR A 172 -1.25 3.96 -5.40
CA THR A 172 -0.89 5.15 -4.60
C THR A 172 0.10 4.71 -3.54
N SER A 173 1.31 5.25 -3.56
CA SER A 173 2.41 4.84 -2.69
C SER A 173 2.87 6.01 -1.82
N PHE A 174 2.94 5.76 -0.52
CA PHE A 174 3.74 6.50 0.44
C PHE A 174 5.14 5.89 0.50
N ILE A 175 6.18 6.71 0.32
CA ILE A 175 7.57 6.26 0.28
C ILE A 175 8.41 7.13 1.21
N ALA A 176 9.13 6.49 2.12
CA ALA A 176 10.06 7.15 3.02
C ALA A 176 11.30 6.28 3.28
N GLU A 177 12.43 6.94 3.46
CA GLU A 177 13.70 6.30 3.83
C GLU A 177 13.77 6.15 5.35
N PHE A 178 14.34 5.05 5.83
CA PHE A 178 14.70 4.94 7.24
C PHE A 178 15.97 5.74 7.53
N GLN A 179 15.95 6.52 8.62
CA GLN A 179 17.10 7.30 9.08
C GLN A 179 18.30 6.38 9.35
N ASP A 180 19.49 6.83 8.92
CA ASP A 180 20.76 6.12 9.12
C ASP A 180 20.83 4.68 8.57
N THR A 181 19.88 4.27 7.72
CA THR A 181 19.91 2.98 7.03
C THR A 181 19.86 3.14 5.49
N PRO A 182 20.30 2.12 4.73
CA PRO A 182 20.22 2.13 3.28
C PRO A 182 18.85 1.67 2.73
N TYR A 183 17.84 1.56 3.59
CA TYR A 183 16.55 0.97 3.26
C TYR A 183 15.43 1.99 3.14
N VAL A 184 14.40 1.60 2.42
CA VAL A 184 13.20 2.37 2.10
C VAL A 184 11.98 1.54 2.46
N LEU A 185 10.99 2.21 3.01
CA LEU A 185 9.64 1.70 3.20
C LEU A 185 8.71 2.32 2.14
N GLU A 186 7.93 1.48 1.48
CA GLU A 186 6.84 1.89 0.60
C GLU A 186 5.55 1.23 1.07
N ILE A 187 4.63 2.01 1.64
CA ILE A 187 3.27 1.55 1.94
C ILE A 187 2.37 2.03 0.81
N SER A 188 1.51 1.18 0.28
CA SER A 188 0.73 1.53 -0.90
C SER A 188 -0.62 0.87 -0.96
N ILE A 189 -1.55 1.55 -1.63
CA ILE A 189 -2.88 1.05 -1.96
C ILE A 189 -2.96 0.85 -3.46
N ASN A 190 -3.47 -0.31 -3.88
CA ASN A 190 -3.77 -0.60 -5.27
C ASN A 190 -5.29 -0.64 -5.45
N GLN A 191 -5.77 0.21 -6.35
CA GLN A 191 -7.14 0.16 -6.86
C GLN A 191 -7.12 -0.47 -8.25
N GLU A 192 -7.96 -1.47 -8.48
CA GLU A 192 -8.05 -2.22 -9.73
C GLU A 192 -9.49 -2.18 -10.28
N TRP A 193 -9.62 -1.84 -11.56
CA TRP A 193 -10.89 -1.77 -12.29
C TRP A 193 -10.85 -2.65 -13.54
N GLU A 194 -12.01 -3.18 -13.93
CA GLU A 194 -12.19 -3.82 -15.23
C GLU A 194 -12.26 -2.77 -16.35
N GLY A 195 -11.35 -2.86 -17.31
CA GLY A 195 -11.20 -1.93 -18.42
C GLY A 195 -10.89 -0.49 -17.98
N LEU A 196 -11.43 0.50 -18.69
CA LEU A 196 -11.23 1.94 -18.41
C LEU A 196 -12.39 2.58 -17.62
N LYS A 197 -13.30 1.77 -17.07
CA LYS A 197 -14.47 2.25 -16.30
C LYS A 197 -14.09 2.52 -14.84
N THR A 198 -13.22 3.49 -14.62
CA THR A 198 -12.61 3.80 -13.31
C THR A 198 -13.53 4.57 -12.35
N ARG A 199 -14.75 4.91 -12.80
CA ARG A 199 -15.81 5.52 -11.96
C ARG A 199 -16.87 4.52 -11.48
N ALA A 200 -16.73 3.24 -11.86
CA ALA A 200 -17.63 2.21 -11.37
C ALA A 200 -17.29 1.90 -9.89
N PRO A 201 -18.30 1.65 -9.05
CA PRO A 201 -18.07 1.33 -7.63
C PRO A 201 -17.25 0.05 -7.47
N GLU A 202 -17.28 -0.88 -8.42
CA GLU A 202 -16.71 -2.24 -8.37
C GLU A 202 -15.15 -2.35 -8.37
N SER A 203 -14.43 -1.34 -7.88
CA SER A 203 -12.96 -1.41 -7.82
C SER A 203 -12.51 -2.40 -6.76
N LYS A 204 -11.56 -3.28 -7.10
CA LYS A 204 -10.88 -4.09 -6.10
C LYS A 204 -9.79 -3.24 -5.46
N ILE A 205 -9.79 -3.17 -4.14
CA ILE A 205 -8.78 -2.46 -3.37
C ILE A 205 -7.97 -3.48 -2.59
N ASN A 206 -6.66 -3.28 -2.54
CA ASN A 206 -5.79 -3.90 -1.56
C ASN A 206 -4.71 -2.92 -1.15
N TRP A 207 -4.09 -3.15 -0.01
CA TRP A 207 -2.90 -2.43 0.40
C TRP A 207 -1.73 -3.42 0.51
N GLN A 208 -0.51 -2.88 0.51
CA GLN A 208 0.71 -3.66 0.67
C GLN A 208 1.81 -2.76 1.21
N MET A 209 2.74 -3.37 1.94
CA MET A 209 3.96 -2.72 2.42
C MET A 209 5.17 -3.38 1.77
N GLU A 210 6.03 -2.57 1.14
CA GLU A 210 7.26 -2.99 0.48
C GLU A 210 8.49 -2.44 1.21
N PHE A 211 9.45 -3.32 1.54
CA PHE A 211 10.76 -2.96 2.08
C PHE A 211 11.87 -3.28 1.07
N TYR A 212 12.72 -2.30 0.75
CA TYR A 212 13.80 -2.49 -0.23
C TYR A 212 15.02 -1.60 -0.01
N GLY A 213 16.18 -2.04 -0.52
CA GLY A 213 17.42 -1.28 -0.49
C GLY A 213 17.52 -0.25 -1.62
N LYS A 214 17.96 0.98 -1.33
CA LYS A 214 18.10 2.09 -2.29
C LYS A 214 18.97 1.72 -3.52
N HIS A 215 19.94 0.84 -3.34
CA HIS A 215 20.89 0.40 -4.37
C HIS A 215 20.46 -0.86 -5.13
N TRP A 216 19.37 -1.53 -4.72
CA TRP A 216 18.97 -2.82 -5.29
C TRP A 216 18.72 -2.75 -6.79
N ASP A 217 18.05 -1.71 -7.28
CA ASP A 217 17.87 -1.53 -8.72
C ASP A 217 19.19 -1.45 -9.48
N SER A 218 20.20 -0.78 -8.93
CA SER A 218 21.53 -0.70 -9.56
C SER A 218 22.25 -2.05 -9.50
N ALA A 219 22.23 -2.72 -8.34
CA ALA A 219 22.86 -4.02 -8.15
C ALA A 219 22.23 -5.11 -9.05
N MET A 220 20.91 -5.12 -9.18
CA MET A 220 20.16 -6.13 -9.96
C MET A 220 20.21 -5.92 -11.48
N ASN A 221 20.74 -4.78 -11.91
CA ASN A 221 20.97 -4.47 -13.32
C ASN A 221 22.47 -4.32 -13.64
N GLN A 222 23.36 -4.67 -12.71
CA GLN A 222 24.78 -4.74 -12.98
C GLN A 222 25.09 -5.83 -14.01
N VAL A 223 25.97 -5.49 -14.96
CA VAL A 223 26.38 -6.36 -16.05
C VAL A 223 27.89 -6.49 -16.02
N SER A 224 28.39 -7.72 -16.14
CA SER A 224 29.83 -7.98 -16.19
C SER A 224 30.41 -7.38 -17.48
N PRO A 225 31.52 -6.63 -17.40
CA PRO A 225 32.14 -6.01 -18.56
C PRO A 225 32.77 -7.03 -19.51
N VAL A 226 33.00 -8.27 -19.06
CA VAL A 226 33.69 -9.30 -19.83
C VAL A 226 32.74 -10.09 -20.73
N ASP A 227 31.61 -10.54 -20.18
CA ASP A 227 30.67 -11.43 -20.86
C ASP A 227 29.31 -10.78 -21.16
N GLN A 228 29.10 -9.53 -20.73
CA GLN A 228 27.86 -8.78 -20.88
C GLN A 228 26.64 -9.47 -20.24
N ARG A 229 26.86 -10.38 -19.29
CA ARG A 229 25.81 -11.05 -18.53
C ARG A 229 25.53 -10.32 -17.24
N LYS A 230 24.32 -10.52 -16.70
CA LYS A 230 23.97 -10.00 -15.37
C LYS A 230 24.96 -10.54 -14.33
N ASP A 231 25.54 -9.63 -13.58
CA ASP A 231 26.51 -9.94 -12.53
C ASP A 231 25.98 -9.44 -11.19
N PHE A 232 25.37 -10.36 -10.46
CA PHE A 232 24.88 -10.12 -9.10
C PHE A 232 25.99 -10.32 -8.06
N GLY A 233 27.17 -10.74 -8.49
CA GLY A 233 28.23 -11.26 -7.65
C GLY A 233 27.92 -12.64 -7.06
N GLU A 234 28.96 -13.26 -6.49
CA GLU A 234 28.82 -14.52 -5.75
C GLU A 234 27.83 -14.36 -4.59
N GLY A 235 26.88 -15.30 -4.47
CA GLY A 235 25.86 -15.28 -3.41
C GLY A 235 24.98 -14.02 -3.39
N LEU A 236 24.81 -13.34 -4.53
CA LEU A 236 24.10 -12.05 -4.62
C LEU A 236 24.75 -10.93 -3.78
N LYS A 237 26.05 -11.02 -3.46
CA LYS A 237 26.76 -10.07 -2.57
C LYS A 237 26.52 -8.57 -2.84
N ASN A 238 26.18 -8.21 -4.08
CA ASN A 238 25.97 -6.81 -4.47
C ASN A 238 24.63 -6.24 -3.94
N ILE A 239 23.69 -7.08 -3.50
CA ILE A 239 22.39 -6.61 -2.96
C ILE A 239 22.42 -6.34 -1.46
N TRP A 240 23.26 -7.02 -0.69
CA TRP A 240 23.33 -6.82 0.77
C TRP A 240 24.28 -5.68 1.09
N VAL A 241 23.90 -4.68 1.90
CA VAL A 241 24.80 -3.53 2.20
C VAL A 241 25.86 -3.92 3.22
N GLY A 242 27.02 -3.28 3.18
CA GLY A 242 28.08 -3.43 4.17
C GLY A 242 29.46 -3.65 3.54
N SER A 243 30.50 -3.34 4.31
CA SER A 243 31.90 -3.59 3.94
C SER A 243 32.46 -4.88 4.54
N ASP A 244 31.67 -5.61 5.33
CA ASP A 244 32.11 -6.88 5.90
C ASP A 244 32.39 -7.87 4.75
N PRO A 245 33.54 -8.56 4.74
CA PRO A 245 33.84 -9.57 3.73
C PRO A 245 32.88 -10.77 3.81
N ASP A 246 32.22 -10.98 4.94
CA ASP A 246 31.29 -12.07 5.18
C ASP A 246 29.87 -11.73 4.69
N LEU A 247 29.40 -12.50 3.72
CA LEU A 247 28.07 -12.39 3.13
C LEU A 247 26.97 -12.67 4.16
N GLU A 248 27.18 -13.67 5.03
CA GLU A 248 26.20 -14.09 6.03
C GLU A 248 25.94 -12.98 7.02
N LYS A 249 26.99 -12.26 7.44
CA LYS A 249 26.85 -11.08 8.30
C LYS A 249 26.11 -9.93 7.62
N ARG A 250 26.41 -9.65 6.35
CA ARG A 250 25.70 -8.58 5.60
C ARG A 250 24.22 -8.89 5.45
N PHE A 251 23.89 -10.16 5.18
CA PHE A 251 22.51 -10.62 5.15
C PHE A 251 21.87 -10.60 6.55
N GLY A 252 22.59 -10.99 7.60
CA GLY A 252 22.15 -10.90 8.99
C GLY A 252 21.80 -9.47 9.41
N ASN A 253 22.61 -8.48 9.03
CA ASN A 253 22.32 -7.07 9.28
C ASN A 253 21.05 -6.60 8.55
N PHE A 254 20.79 -7.11 7.34
CA PHE A 254 19.53 -6.85 6.64
C PHE A 254 18.35 -7.45 7.42
N LEU A 255 18.46 -8.71 7.85
CA LEU A 255 17.41 -9.37 8.62
C LEU A 255 17.14 -8.68 9.96
N GLU A 256 18.18 -8.18 10.63
CA GLU A 256 18.01 -7.43 11.88
C GLU A 256 17.14 -6.19 11.69
N VAL A 257 17.45 -5.37 10.67
CA VAL A 257 16.64 -4.18 10.35
C VAL A 257 15.22 -4.58 9.98
N PHE A 258 15.07 -5.60 9.14
CA PHE A 258 13.77 -6.09 8.72
C PHE A 258 12.92 -6.58 9.90
N LEU A 259 13.50 -7.37 10.82
CA LEU A 259 12.81 -7.87 12.02
C LEU A 259 12.41 -6.72 12.96
N LYS A 260 13.19 -5.64 13.02
CA LYS A 260 12.79 -4.43 13.76
C LYS A 260 11.57 -3.76 13.14
N VAL A 261 11.54 -3.59 11.81
CA VAL A 261 10.34 -3.06 11.11
C VAL A 261 9.14 -3.93 11.41
N GLN A 262 9.30 -5.25 11.27
CA GLN A 262 8.24 -6.21 11.57
C GLN A 262 7.74 -6.12 13.00
N HIS A 263 8.63 -6.06 13.99
CA HIS A 263 8.25 -5.94 15.39
C HIS A 263 7.46 -4.67 15.66
N GLN A 264 7.90 -3.54 15.10
CA GLN A 264 7.23 -2.25 15.24
C GLN A 264 5.84 -2.26 14.59
N VAL A 265 5.69 -2.84 13.40
CA VAL A 265 4.38 -2.97 12.75
C VAL A 265 3.42 -3.82 13.58
N ASN A 266 3.89 -4.96 14.10
CA ASN A 266 3.04 -5.82 14.93
C ASN A 266 2.60 -5.11 16.23
N SER A 267 3.52 -4.40 16.90
CA SER A 267 3.19 -3.64 18.11
C SER A 267 2.11 -2.59 17.86
N LEU A 268 2.20 -1.87 16.74
CA LEU A 268 1.22 -0.84 16.39
C LEU A 268 -0.16 -1.41 16.10
N GLN A 269 -0.25 -2.64 15.59
CA GLN A 269 -1.55 -3.30 15.41
C GLN A 269 -2.20 -3.68 16.74
N ASP A 270 -1.40 -4.18 17.68
CA ASP A 270 -1.90 -4.53 19.01
C ASP A 270 -2.43 -3.25 19.70
N ASP A 271 -1.71 -2.13 19.57
CA ASP A 271 -2.13 -0.83 20.09
C ASP A 271 -3.46 -0.33 19.44
N GLU A 272 -3.60 -0.39 18.11
CA GLU A 272 -4.84 0.03 17.42
C GLU A 272 -6.03 -0.90 17.72
N ALA A 273 -5.78 -2.20 17.93
CA ALA A 273 -6.83 -3.15 18.28
C ALA A 273 -7.32 -2.98 19.73
N ASP A 274 -6.43 -2.63 20.65
CA ASP A 274 -6.78 -2.30 22.03
C ASP A 274 -7.56 -0.96 22.08
N ASP A 275 -7.15 0.06 21.31
CA ASP A 275 -7.85 1.35 21.23
C ASP A 275 -9.27 1.20 20.63
N GLU A 276 -9.46 0.42 19.54
CA GLU A 276 -10.80 0.17 18.98
C GLU A 276 -11.70 -0.66 19.91
N ALA A 277 -11.14 -1.54 20.74
CA ALA A 277 -11.91 -2.32 21.71
C ALA A 277 -12.37 -1.48 22.90
N ASP A 278 -11.57 -0.50 23.33
CA ASP A 278 -11.95 0.48 24.35
C ASP A 278 -13.04 1.45 23.83
N ASP A 279 -12.92 1.91 22.57
CA ASP A 279 -13.93 2.79 21.96
C ASP A 279 -15.29 2.08 21.74
N GLU A 280 -15.30 0.82 21.27
CA GLU A 280 -16.56 0.05 21.14
C GLU A 280 -17.18 -0.29 22.51
N ALA A 281 -16.37 -0.47 23.56
CA ALA A 281 -16.87 -0.71 24.91
C ALA A 281 -17.46 0.54 25.56
N ASP A 282 -16.93 1.73 25.26
CA ASP A 282 -17.50 3.01 25.70
C ASP A 282 -18.81 3.33 24.95
N ASP A 283 -18.89 3.06 23.64
CA ASP A 283 -20.13 3.24 22.86
C ASP A 283 -21.24 2.26 23.31
N GLU A 284 -20.94 0.98 23.57
CA GLU A 284 -21.93 0.03 24.12
C GLU A 284 -22.34 0.38 25.56
N ALA A 285 -21.44 0.97 26.36
CA ALA A 285 -21.76 1.40 27.72
C ALA A 285 -22.60 2.69 27.76
N GLU A 286 -22.46 3.59 26.78
CA GLU A 286 -23.33 4.75 26.62
C GLU A 286 -24.73 4.33 26.14
N ASP A 287 -24.84 3.40 25.18
CA ASP A 287 -26.13 2.89 24.70
C ASP A 287 -26.88 2.08 25.80
N GLU A 288 -26.21 1.22 26.56
CA GLU A 288 -26.85 0.51 27.69
C GLU A 288 -27.23 1.47 28.85
N ALA A 289 -26.49 2.57 29.05
CA ALA A 289 -26.83 3.56 30.07
C ALA A 289 -28.00 4.47 29.66
N GLU A 290 -28.19 4.74 28.36
CA GLU A 290 -29.38 5.44 27.87
C GLU A 290 -30.64 4.56 27.97
N ASP A 291 -30.54 3.27 27.64
CA ASP A 291 -31.65 2.32 27.76
C ASP A 291 -32.07 2.08 29.23
N GLU A 292 -31.13 1.93 30.17
CA GLU A 292 -31.48 1.79 31.61
C GLU A 292 -32.02 3.10 32.22
N ALA A 293 -31.65 4.27 31.68
CA ALA A 293 -32.17 5.56 32.14
C ALA A 293 -33.60 5.85 31.66
N GLU A 294 -34.00 5.34 30.49
CA GLU A 294 -35.39 5.41 30.02
C GLU A 294 -36.32 4.49 30.83
N ASP A 295 -35.87 3.27 31.15
CA ASP A 295 -36.65 2.32 31.96
C ASP A 295 -36.85 2.81 33.42
N GLU A 296 -35.83 3.39 34.07
CA GLU A 296 -35.97 3.97 35.42
C GLU A 296 -36.82 5.27 35.46
N ALA A 297 -37.00 5.94 34.33
CA ALA A 297 -37.83 7.14 34.21
C ALA A 297 -39.32 6.79 34.02
N GLU A 298 -39.64 5.69 33.33
CA GLU A 298 -41.02 5.20 33.19
C GLU A 298 -41.58 4.65 34.51
N ASP A 299 -40.78 3.89 35.28
CA ASP A 299 -41.22 3.33 36.57
C ASP A 299 -41.50 4.43 37.63
N LYS A 300 -40.74 5.53 37.64
CA LYS A 300 -40.99 6.68 38.55
C LYS A 300 -42.16 7.57 38.11
N ALA A 301 -42.62 7.44 36.87
CA ALA A 301 -43.79 8.16 36.36
C ALA A 301 -45.10 7.43 36.72
N GLU A 302 -45.11 6.09 36.75
CA GLU A 302 -46.28 5.30 37.15
C GLU A 302 -46.59 5.41 38.65
N ASP A 303 -45.58 5.39 39.52
CA ASP A 303 -45.77 5.52 40.99
C ASP A 303 -46.34 6.90 41.41
N LYS A 304 -46.12 7.96 40.62
CA LYS A 304 -46.71 9.29 40.88
C LYS A 304 -48.13 9.45 40.32
N ALA A 305 -48.56 8.57 39.42
CA ALA A 305 -49.89 8.61 38.83
C ALA A 305 -50.94 7.88 39.69
N GLU A 306 -50.55 6.85 40.45
CA GLU A 306 -51.49 6.13 41.34
C GLU A 306 -51.83 6.93 42.61
N ASP A 307 -50.91 7.71 43.16
CA ASP A 307 -51.15 8.50 44.39
C ASP A 307 -52.08 9.73 44.16
N GLN A 308 -52.39 10.08 42.90
CA GLN A 308 -53.34 11.16 42.57
C GLN A 308 -54.77 10.68 42.25
N GLN A 309 -55.05 9.37 42.29
CA GLN A 309 -56.40 8.84 42.03
C GLN A 309 -57.21 8.50 43.30
N THR A 310 -56.68 8.76 44.49
CA THR A 310 -57.45 8.68 45.75
C THR A 310 -57.50 10.00 46.50
N GLU A 311 -58.27 10.96 45.99
CA GLU A 311 -58.96 12.01 46.78
C GLU A 311 -60.31 12.39 46.15
#